data_AF-A0A1Q2TTY5-F1
#
_entry.id   AF-A0A1Q2TTY5-F1
#
_cell.length_a   1.000
_cell.length_b   1.000
_cell.length_c   1.000
_cell.angle_alpha   90.00
_cell.angle_beta   90.00
_cell.angle_gamma   90.00
#
_symmetry.space_group_name_H-M   'P 1'
#
loop_
_entity.id
_entity.type
_entity.pdbx_description
1 polymer ?
#
loop_
_entity_poly.entity_id
_entity_poly.type
_entity_poly.pdbx_seq_one_letter_code
_entity_poly.pdbx_strand_id
1 'polypeptide(L)'
;MKFIDSHRLIPLASLAMGCSLAMMPPVSAQPEAIQDNISDLRPLQGSSILSMAGASRVMDEAIAAISAQDYDVAVTKLQEARQVYNQLSNFHLDLANSFQGLDNTVHNAERRAAIAAGEMRDTATYRLALVHRAQEKPELAVPLLIQVIRSQTPTSDLGERAYQQLLEIGFVTNEFTRPQF
;
A
#
# COMPACT_ATOMS: atom_id res chain seq x y z
N MET A 1 63.08 63.50 55.74
CA MET A 1 62.79 64.26 56.97
C MET A 1 61.34 64.72 56.89
N LYS A 2 60.40 64.04 57.58
CA LYS A 2 58.94 64.34 57.63
C LYS A 2 58.23 64.24 56.23
N PHE A 3 56.98 63.79 56.02
CA PHE A 3 55.68 63.87 56.73
C PHE A 3 55.14 65.30 56.89
N ILE A 4 53.83 65.58 56.77
CA ILE A 4 52.67 64.69 56.50
C ILE A 4 52.28 64.85 55.00
N ASP A 5 51.06 64.89 54.41
CA ASP A 5 49.60 64.76 54.67
C ASP A 5 48.95 64.52 53.25
N SER A 6 47.64 64.34 52.97
CA SER A 6 46.50 63.58 53.52
C SER A 6 45.25 63.82 52.62
N HIS A 7 44.23 62.97 52.72
CA HIS A 7 42.87 63.06 52.11
C HIS A 7 42.65 62.58 50.65
N ARG A 8 41.37 62.59 50.23
CA ARG A 8 40.69 61.55 49.41
C ARG A 8 39.58 62.15 48.50
N LEU A 9 39.25 61.45 47.39
CA LEU A 9 37.94 61.43 46.69
C LEU A 9 37.52 62.77 46.01
N ILE A 10 36.81 62.89 44.86
CA ILE A 10 36.22 62.01 43.80
C ILE A 10 36.31 62.78 42.46
N PRO A 11 36.49 62.13 41.29
CA PRO A 11 36.10 62.67 39.99
C PRO A 11 34.70 62.17 39.57
N LEU A 12 33.84 63.08 39.08
CA LEU A 12 32.53 62.72 38.51
C LEU A 12 32.67 62.04 37.13
N ALA A 13 31.63 61.30 36.74
CA ALA A 13 31.56 60.66 35.42
C ALA A 13 31.49 61.68 34.28
N SER A 14 32.09 61.32 33.14
CA SER A 14 31.91 62.00 31.85
C SER A 14 31.41 61.00 30.81
N LEU A 15 30.48 61.44 29.96
CA LEU A 15 29.78 60.60 29.00
C LEU A 15 30.61 60.44 27.71
N ALA A 16 31.08 59.22 27.43
CA ALA A 16 31.77 58.89 26.18
C ALA A 16 30.94 57.91 25.35
N MET A 17 30.51 58.34 24.16
CA MET A 17 29.67 57.55 23.26
C MET A 17 30.54 56.62 22.41
N GLY A 18 30.65 55.34 22.81
CA GLY A 18 31.44 54.34 22.12
C GLY A 18 30.59 53.33 21.34
N CYS A 19 30.70 53.33 20.02
CA CYS A 19 30.20 52.22 19.21
C CYS A 19 31.05 50.97 19.45
N SER A 20 30.42 49.91 19.96
CA SER A 20 31.01 48.57 20.02
C SER A 20 30.05 47.60 19.35
N LEU A 21 30.56 46.81 18.38
CA LEU A 21 29.77 45.77 17.75
C LEU A 21 29.42 44.71 18.81
N ALA A 22 28.13 44.51 19.06
CA ALA A 22 27.67 43.36 19.81
C ALA A 22 28.00 42.11 18.99
N MET A 23 28.97 41.30 19.44
CA MET A 23 29.16 39.96 18.90
C MET A 23 27.94 39.13 19.30
N MET A 24 27.00 38.99 18.38
CA MET A 24 25.93 38.00 18.51
C MET A 24 26.57 36.62 18.70
N PRO A 25 26.05 35.77 19.60
CA PRO A 25 26.41 34.36 19.56
C PRO A 25 26.02 33.81 18.18
N PRO A 26 26.78 32.86 17.61
CA PRO A 26 26.36 32.22 16.37
C PRO A 26 25.03 31.51 16.63
N VAL A 27 23.95 32.03 16.04
CA VAL A 27 22.73 31.26 15.85
C VAL A 27 23.11 30.15 14.88
N SER A 28 23.53 29.02 15.46
CA SER A 28 23.59 27.77 14.74
C SER A 28 22.14 27.42 14.41
N ALA A 29 21.73 27.77 13.19
CA ALA A 29 20.50 27.30 12.59
C ALA A 29 20.68 25.79 12.32
N GLN A 30 20.67 25.01 13.40
CA GLN A 30 20.26 23.62 13.32
C GLN A 30 18.90 23.64 12.61
N PRO A 31 18.73 22.91 11.49
CA PRO A 31 17.39 22.66 11.00
C PRO A 31 16.62 22.03 12.15
N GLU A 32 15.56 22.69 12.61
CA GLU A 32 14.61 22.05 13.51
C GLU A 32 14.17 20.78 12.80
N ALA A 33 14.50 19.63 13.39
CA ALA A 33 14.26 18.35 12.75
C ALA A 33 12.74 18.23 12.58
N ILE A 34 12.27 18.36 11.34
CA ILE A 34 10.86 18.23 10.99
C ILE A 34 10.50 16.78 11.25
N GLN A 35 10.09 16.53 12.49
CA GLN A 35 9.63 15.25 13.00
C GLN A 35 8.15 15.04 12.64
N ASP A 36 7.68 15.69 11.57
CA ASP A 36 6.46 15.31 10.87
C ASP A 36 6.54 13.81 10.59
N ASN A 37 5.47 13.11 10.93
CA ASN A 37 5.41 11.68 10.76
C ASN A 37 5.54 11.38 9.26
N ILE A 38 6.57 10.64 8.86
CA ILE A 38 6.87 10.37 7.44
C ILE A 38 5.69 9.66 6.73
N SER A 39 4.77 9.08 7.50
CA SER A 39 3.48 8.54 7.05
C SER A 39 2.54 9.62 6.46
N ASP A 40 2.50 10.83 7.03
CA ASP A 40 1.65 11.94 6.56
C ASP A 40 2.11 12.46 5.19
N LEU A 41 3.42 12.38 4.92
CA LEU A 41 4.01 12.73 3.62
C LEU A 41 3.66 11.74 2.49
N ARG A 42 2.97 10.64 2.79
CA ARG A 42 2.66 9.55 1.84
C ARG A 42 1.26 8.96 2.10
N PRO A 43 0.17 9.70 1.84
CA PRO A 43 -1.20 9.34 2.26
C PRO A 43 -1.74 8.00 1.71
N LEU A 44 -1.08 7.39 0.71
CA LEU A 44 -1.45 6.08 0.16
C LEU A 44 -0.74 4.88 0.83
N GLN A 45 0.29 5.07 1.66
CA GLN A 45 1.11 3.96 2.17
C GLN A 45 0.53 3.18 3.37
N GLY A 46 -0.66 3.54 3.87
CA GLY A 46 -1.27 2.84 5.03
C GLY A 46 -2.80 2.68 4.96
N SER A 47 -3.53 3.75 5.25
CA SER A 47 -5.00 3.70 5.44
C SER A 47 -5.81 3.72 4.13
N SER A 48 -5.25 4.25 3.04
CA SER A 48 -5.97 4.36 1.76
C SER A 48 -6.38 3.01 1.17
N ILE A 49 -7.63 2.94 0.69
CA ILE A 49 -8.16 1.77 -0.03
C ILE A 49 -7.45 1.54 -1.36
N LEU A 50 -6.97 2.60 -2.03
CA LEU A 50 -6.17 2.50 -3.26
C LEU A 50 -4.70 2.17 -2.93
N SER A 51 -4.49 1.03 -2.29
CA SER A 51 -3.19 0.45 -1.97
C SER A 51 -3.34 -1.06 -1.77
N MET A 52 -2.25 -1.84 -1.93
CA MET A 52 -2.29 -3.28 -1.68
C MET A 52 -2.68 -3.62 -0.23
N ALA A 53 -2.31 -2.79 0.74
CA ALA A 53 -2.68 -2.93 2.15
C ALA A 53 -4.15 -2.54 2.42
N GLY A 54 -4.71 -1.59 1.67
CA GLY A 54 -6.13 -1.25 1.69
C GLY A 54 -6.99 -2.38 1.13
N ALA A 55 -6.63 -2.87 -0.06
CA ALA A 55 -7.29 -4.00 -0.71
C ALA A 55 -7.19 -5.29 0.12
N SER A 56 -6.06 -5.52 0.82
CA SER A 56 -5.92 -6.66 1.74
C SER A 56 -6.93 -6.60 2.88
N ARG A 57 -7.09 -5.44 3.53
CA ARG A 57 -8.07 -5.31 4.64
C ARG A 57 -9.50 -5.62 4.20
N VAL A 58 -9.90 -5.20 3.00
CA VAL A 58 -11.20 -5.56 2.41
C VAL A 58 -11.33 -7.07 2.16
N MET A 59 -10.24 -7.73 1.76
CA MET A 59 -10.17 -9.18 1.59
C MET A 59 -10.18 -9.93 2.94
N ASP A 60 -9.56 -9.37 3.98
CA ASP A 60 -9.53 -9.91 5.33
C ASP A 60 -10.92 -9.78 6.00
N GLU A 61 -11.60 -8.65 5.80
CA GLU A 61 -13.02 -8.43 6.15
C GLU A 61 -13.93 -9.47 5.47
N ALA A 62 -13.71 -9.77 4.19
CA ALA A 62 -14.43 -10.85 3.50
C ALA A 62 -14.16 -12.23 4.13
N ILE A 63 -12.91 -12.53 4.48
CA ILE A 63 -12.54 -13.82 5.10
C ILE A 63 -13.19 -13.96 6.48
N ALA A 64 -13.24 -12.89 7.28
CA ALA A 64 -13.97 -12.87 8.54
C ALA A 64 -15.48 -13.13 8.34
N ALA A 65 -16.11 -12.49 7.35
CA ALA A 65 -17.52 -12.71 7.01
C ALA A 65 -17.80 -14.16 6.58
N ILE A 66 -16.93 -14.77 5.75
CA ILE A 66 -17.01 -16.21 5.40
C ILE A 66 -16.94 -17.07 6.67
N SER A 67 -16.00 -16.79 7.58
CA SER A 67 -15.84 -17.54 8.83
C SER A 67 -17.03 -17.39 9.78
N ALA A 68 -17.76 -16.28 9.72
CA ALA A 68 -19.01 -16.05 10.44
C ALA A 68 -20.27 -16.58 9.71
N GLN A 69 -20.10 -17.17 8.51
CA GLN A 69 -21.17 -17.57 7.59
C GLN A 69 -22.07 -16.41 7.09
N ASP A 70 -21.61 -15.17 7.25
CA ASP A 70 -22.24 -13.98 6.66
C ASP A 70 -21.85 -13.87 5.19
N TYR A 71 -22.52 -14.68 4.37
CA TYR A 71 -22.20 -14.79 2.95
C TYR A 71 -22.59 -13.56 2.14
N ASP A 72 -23.53 -12.72 2.60
CA ASP A 72 -23.93 -11.52 1.86
C ASP A 72 -22.95 -10.35 2.09
N VAL A 73 -22.42 -10.19 3.31
CA VAL A 73 -21.26 -9.30 3.55
C VAL A 73 -20.02 -9.84 2.83
N ALA A 74 -19.78 -11.16 2.85
CA ALA A 74 -18.66 -11.76 2.13
C ALA A 74 -18.73 -11.52 0.61
N VAL A 75 -19.90 -11.69 -0.02
CA VAL A 75 -20.12 -11.37 -1.45
C VAL A 75 -19.78 -9.91 -1.73
N THR A 76 -20.30 -8.99 -0.92
CA THR A 76 -20.05 -7.55 -1.07
C THR A 76 -18.57 -7.21 -0.97
N LYS A 77 -17.89 -7.73 0.06
CA LYS A 77 -16.47 -7.45 0.32
C LYS A 77 -15.54 -8.08 -0.71
N LEU A 78 -15.86 -9.27 -1.23
CA LEU A 78 -15.09 -9.87 -2.33
C LEU A 78 -15.29 -9.13 -3.66
N GLN A 79 -16.48 -8.55 -3.92
CA GLN A 79 -16.70 -7.68 -5.08
C GLN A 79 -15.88 -6.37 -4.95
N GLU A 80 -15.89 -5.74 -3.77
CA GLU A 80 -15.07 -4.55 -3.47
C GLU A 80 -13.57 -4.85 -3.65
N ALA A 81 -13.05 -5.93 -3.05
CA ALA A 81 -11.66 -6.34 -3.21
C ALA A 81 -11.27 -6.59 -4.68
N ARG A 82 -12.12 -7.29 -5.45
CA ARG A 82 -11.90 -7.51 -6.89
C ARG A 82 -11.81 -6.19 -7.67
N GLN A 83 -12.68 -5.23 -7.38
CA GLN A 83 -12.66 -3.91 -8.04
C GLN A 83 -11.37 -3.15 -7.73
N VAL A 84 -10.99 -3.08 -6.45
CA VAL A 84 -9.79 -2.35 -6.01
C VAL A 84 -8.51 -2.99 -6.57
N TYR A 85 -8.36 -4.31 -6.47
CA TYR A 85 -7.19 -5.01 -7.03
C TYR A 85 -7.12 -4.90 -8.57
N ASN A 86 -8.26 -4.94 -9.28
CA ASN A 86 -8.27 -4.69 -10.72
C ASN A 86 -7.82 -3.26 -11.06
N GLN A 87 -8.26 -2.27 -10.28
CA GLN A 87 -7.90 -0.87 -10.49
C GLN A 87 -6.40 -0.61 -10.23
N LEU A 88 -5.83 -1.22 -9.19
CA LEU A 88 -4.40 -1.21 -8.92
C LEU A 88 -3.60 -1.88 -10.05
N SER A 89 -4.06 -3.05 -10.52
CA SER A 89 -3.40 -3.76 -11.62
C SER A 89 -3.33 -2.92 -12.89
N ASN A 90 -4.45 -2.27 -13.27
CA ASN A 90 -4.50 -1.37 -14.42
C ASN A 90 -3.56 -0.17 -14.26
N PHE A 91 -3.62 0.56 -13.15
CA PHE A 91 -2.77 1.74 -12.94
C PHE A 91 -1.27 1.41 -12.96
N HIS A 92 -0.86 0.28 -12.40
CA HIS A 92 0.54 -0.17 -12.48
C HIS A 92 0.95 -0.63 -13.90
N LEU A 93 0.02 -1.13 -14.73
CA LEU A 93 0.30 -1.37 -16.16
C LEU A 93 0.45 -0.05 -16.93
N ASP A 94 -0.44 0.92 -16.71
CA ASP A 94 -0.38 2.23 -17.37
C ASP A 94 0.95 2.96 -17.04
N LEU A 95 1.36 2.93 -15.77
CA LEU A 95 2.68 3.41 -15.34
C LEU A 95 3.82 2.62 -16.00
N ALA A 96 3.82 1.28 -15.94
CA ALA A 96 4.85 0.47 -16.59
C ALA A 96 5.02 0.80 -18.08
N ASN A 97 3.90 0.95 -18.81
CA ASN A 97 3.90 1.31 -20.23
C ASN A 97 4.53 2.69 -20.47
N SER A 98 4.26 3.69 -19.61
CA SER A 98 4.86 5.04 -19.73
C SER A 98 6.38 5.08 -19.53
N PHE A 99 6.97 4.13 -18.79
CA PHE A 99 8.42 4.01 -18.60
C PHE A 99 9.10 3.06 -19.61
N GLN A 100 8.35 2.41 -20.50
CA GLN A 100 8.89 1.42 -21.44
C GLN A 100 9.93 2.06 -22.38
N GLY A 101 11.16 1.54 -22.35
CA GLY A 101 12.28 2.07 -23.14
C GLY A 101 12.91 3.35 -22.59
N LEU A 102 12.39 3.90 -21.49
CA LEU A 102 12.96 5.05 -20.78
C LEU A 102 13.69 4.61 -19.50
N ASP A 103 13.01 3.85 -18.64
CA ASP A 103 13.60 3.26 -17.45
C ASP A 103 13.11 1.81 -17.28
N ASN A 104 14.00 0.86 -17.61
CA ASN A 104 13.72 -0.57 -17.47
C ASN A 104 13.59 -1.03 -16.01
N THR A 105 14.15 -0.29 -15.04
CA THR A 105 14.02 -0.61 -13.60
C THR A 105 12.61 -0.28 -13.13
N VAL A 106 12.13 0.93 -13.45
CA VAL A 106 10.77 1.38 -13.12
C VAL A 106 9.73 0.56 -13.89
N HIS A 107 9.90 0.37 -15.22
CA HIS A 107 9.01 -0.49 -16.02
C HIS A 107 8.83 -1.87 -15.37
N ASN A 108 9.93 -2.53 -14.97
CA ASN A 108 9.88 -3.86 -14.35
C ASN A 108 9.34 -3.84 -12.92
N ALA A 109 9.49 -2.74 -12.16
CA ALA A 109 8.90 -2.60 -10.83
C ALA A 109 7.37 -2.47 -10.92
N GLU A 110 6.88 -1.54 -11.72
CA GLU A 110 5.45 -1.32 -11.95
C GLU A 110 4.79 -2.56 -12.57
N ARG A 111 5.44 -3.22 -13.54
CA ARG A 111 4.94 -4.48 -14.12
C ARG A 111 4.79 -5.60 -13.07
N ARG A 112 5.68 -5.70 -12.07
CA ARG A 112 5.52 -6.66 -10.97
C ARG A 112 4.37 -6.27 -10.03
N ALA A 113 4.21 -4.99 -9.71
CA ALA A 113 3.09 -4.52 -8.90
C ALA A 113 1.73 -4.78 -9.57
N ALA A 114 1.66 -4.60 -10.90
CA ALA A 114 0.49 -4.94 -11.70
C ALA A 114 0.12 -6.43 -11.64
N ILE A 115 1.11 -7.32 -11.76
CA ILE A 115 0.93 -8.78 -11.67
C ILE A 115 0.43 -9.18 -10.28
N ALA A 116 1.08 -8.72 -9.21
CA ALA A 116 0.69 -9.03 -7.84
C ALA A 116 -0.74 -8.54 -7.51
N ALA A 117 -1.15 -7.38 -8.03
CA ALA A 117 -2.53 -6.92 -7.92
C ALA A 117 -3.51 -7.81 -8.72
N GLY A 118 -3.12 -8.28 -9.91
CA GLY A 118 -3.91 -9.22 -10.72
C GLY A 118 -4.12 -10.58 -10.04
N GLU A 119 -3.06 -11.16 -9.47
CA GLU A 119 -3.12 -12.41 -8.69
C GLU A 119 -4.07 -12.31 -7.49
N MET A 120 -4.07 -11.17 -6.80
CA MET A 120 -4.98 -10.93 -5.68
C MET A 120 -6.44 -10.68 -6.13
N ARG A 121 -6.67 -9.98 -7.26
CA ARG A 121 -7.99 -9.88 -7.90
C ARG A 121 -8.55 -11.27 -8.23
N ASP A 122 -7.71 -12.14 -8.77
CA ASP A 122 -8.12 -13.48 -9.20
C ASP A 122 -8.36 -14.39 -7.98
N THR A 123 -7.57 -14.23 -6.91
CA THR A 123 -7.80 -14.88 -5.61
C THR A 123 -9.13 -14.46 -4.98
N ALA A 124 -9.49 -13.18 -5.03
CA ALA A 124 -10.79 -12.68 -4.59
C ALA A 124 -11.95 -13.17 -5.50
N THR A 125 -11.70 -13.30 -6.80
CA THR A 125 -12.65 -13.88 -7.77
C THR A 125 -12.92 -15.35 -7.49
N TYR A 126 -11.88 -16.14 -7.19
CA TYR A 126 -12.01 -17.55 -6.79
C TYR A 126 -12.80 -17.68 -5.49
N ARG A 127 -12.48 -16.90 -4.45
CA ARG A 127 -13.25 -16.92 -3.18
C ARG A 127 -14.72 -16.55 -3.38
N LEU A 128 -15.03 -15.59 -4.26
CA LEU A 128 -16.43 -15.21 -4.54
C LEU A 128 -17.21 -16.36 -5.18
N ALA A 129 -16.56 -17.15 -6.05
CA ALA A 129 -17.16 -18.37 -6.57
C ALA A 129 -17.46 -19.40 -5.47
N LEU A 130 -16.54 -19.59 -4.50
CA LEU A 130 -16.77 -20.49 -3.36
C LEU A 130 -17.94 -20.04 -2.48
N VAL A 131 -18.08 -18.74 -2.22
CA VAL A 131 -19.21 -18.21 -1.46
C VAL A 131 -20.53 -18.43 -2.21
N HIS A 132 -20.56 -18.24 -3.53
CA HIS A 132 -21.75 -18.57 -4.32
C HIS A 132 -22.07 -20.07 -4.35
N ARG A 133 -21.07 -20.98 -4.34
CA ARG A 133 -21.33 -22.42 -4.12
C ARG A 133 -21.96 -22.67 -2.74
N ALA A 134 -21.42 -22.05 -1.69
CA ALA A 134 -21.92 -22.19 -0.32
C ALA A 134 -23.33 -21.56 -0.10
N GLN A 135 -23.76 -20.68 -0.99
CA GLN A 135 -25.11 -20.13 -1.06
C GLN A 135 -26.06 -20.91 -2.00
N GLU A 136 -25.66 -22.10 -2.48
CA GLU A 136 -26.41 -22.92 -3.46
C GLU A 136 -26.69 -22.21 -4.81
N LYS A 137 -25.78 -21.33 -5.25
CA LYS A 137 -25.87 -20.54 -6.50
C LYS A 137 -24.73 -20.89 -7.49
N PRO A 138 -24.61 -22.14 -7.97
CA PRO A 138 -23.50 -22.57 -8.84
C PRO A 138 -23.41 -21.79 -10.16
N GLU A 139 -24.53 -21.28 -10.68
CA GLU A 139 -24.62 -20.47 -11.91
C GLU A 139 -23.83 -19.15 -11.79
N LEU A 140 -23.71 -18.61 -10.57
CA LEU A 140 -22.89 -17.43 -10.28
C LEU A 140 -21.42 -17.80 -10.07
N ALA A 141 -21.13 -19.03 -9.62
CA ALA A 141 -19.76 -19.51 -9.42
C ALA A 141 -19.06 -19.84 -10.74
N VAL A 142 -19.73 -20.52 -11.67
CA VAL A 142 -19.18 -20.93 -12.98
C VAL A 142 -18.46 -19.81 -13.75
N PRO A 143 -19.08 -18.62 -14.03
CA PRO A 143 -18.41 -17.57 -14.78
C PRO A 143 -17.19 -16.96 -14.06
N LEU A 144 -17.20 -16.98 -12.72
CA LEU A 144 -16.07 -16.52 -11.90
C LEU A 144 -14.90 -17.52 -11.95
N LEU A 145 -15.17 -18.83 -11.89
CA LEU A 145 -14.15 -19.87 -12.05
C LEU A 145 -13.54 -19.84 -13.46
N ILE A 146 -14.36 -19.64 -14.49
CA ILE A 146 -13.88 -19.42 -15.87
C ILE A 146 -13.05 -18.13 -15.98
N GLN A 147 -13.43 -17.04 -15.29
CA GLN A 147 -12.60 -15.83 -15.23
C GLN A 147 -11.23 -16.10 -14.62
N VAL A 148 -11.16 -16.88 -13.54
CA VAL A 148 -9.90 -17.29 -12.90
C VAL A 148 -9.04 -18.08 -13.90
N ILE A 149 -9.56 -19.13 -14.53
CA ILE A 149 -8.83 -20.00 -15.49
C ILE A 149 -8.38 -19.24 -16.77
N ARG A 150 -9.04 -18.12 -17.10
CA ARG A 150 -8.65 -17.26 -18.22
C ARG A 150 -7.57 -16.23 -17.90
N SER A 151 -7.37 -15.91 -16.62
CA SER A 151 -6.38 -14.94 -16.16
C SER A 151 -5.14 -15.64 -15.57
N GLN A 152 -5.39 -16.64 -14.75
CA GLN A 152 -4.43 -17.60 -14.20
C GLN A 152 -4.49 -18.85 -15.08
N THR A 153 -3.38 -19.30 -15.66
CA THR A 153 -3.38 -20.44 -16.59
C THR A 153 -3.94 -21.71 -15.93
N PRO A 154 -4.53 -22.67 -16.68
CA PRO A 154 -4.98 -23.96 -16.13
C PRO A 154 -3.88 -24.72 -15.35
N THR A 155 -2.62 -24.48 -15.70
CA THR A 155 -1.41 -25.04 -15.08
C THR A 155 -0.92 -24.31 -13.83
N SER A 156 -1.58 -23.22 -13.43
CA SER A 156 -1.30 -22.51 -12.18
C SER A 156 -2.09 -23.13 -11.02
N ASP A 157 -1.58 -23.04 -9.80
CA ASP A 157 -2.22 -23.64 -8.62
C ASP A 157 -3.63 -23.07 -8.34
N LEU A 158 -3.92 -21.84 -8.76
CA LEU A 158 -5.25 -21.24 -8.62
C LEU A 158 -6.17 -21.60 -9.80
N GLY A 159 -5.64 -21.71 -11.02
CA GLY A 159 -6.37 -22.18 -12.20
C GLY A 159 -6.76 -23.67 -12.10
N GLU A 160 -5.85 -24.51 -11.61
CA GLU A 160 -6.08 -25.94 -11.36
C GLU A 160 -7.19 -26.14 -10.31
N ARG A 161 -7.13 -25.40 -9.19
CA ARG A 161 -8.22 -25.38 -8.19
C ARG A 161 -9.53 -24.89 -8.80
N ALA A 162 -9.52 -23.82 -9.60
CA ALA A 162 -10.73 -23.33 -10.25
C ALA A 162 -11.33 -24.34 -11.24
N TYR A 163 -10.50 -25.11 -11.95
CA TYR A 163 -10.95 -26.21 -12.81
C TYR A 163 -11.57 -27.35 -11.99
N GLN A 164 -10.93 -27.74 -10.89
CA GLN A 164 -11.46 -28.75 -9.96
C GLN A 164 -12.83 -28.33 -9.40
N GLN A 165 -13.04 -27.04 -9.10
CA GLN A 165 -14.36 -26.54 -8.69
C GLN A 165 -15.42 -26.63 -9.80
N LEU A 166 -15.06 -26.47 -11.09
CA LEU A 166 -15.99 -26.67 -12.21
C LEU A 166 -16.35 -28.16 -12.39
N LEU A 167 -15.40 -29.07 -12.14
CA LEU A 167 -15.62 -30.52 -12.14
C LEU A 167 -16.56 -30.94 -11.01
N GLU A 168 -16.33 -30.46 -9.78
CA GLU A 168 -17.21 -30.72 -8.62
C GLU A 168 -18.63 -30.16 -8.76
N ILE A 169 -18.83 -29.10 -9.55
CA ILE A 169 -20.16 -28.56 -9.88
C ILE A 169 -20.83 -29.39 -10.99
N GLY A 170 -20.09 -30.21 -11.73
CA GLY A 170 -20.57 -30.92 -12.92
C GLY A 170 -20.68 -30.03 -14.17
N PHE A 171 -20.03 -28.86 -14.18
CA PHE A 171 -19.97 -28.00 -15.37
C PHE A 171 -19.01 -28.55 -16.45
N VAL A 172 -18.00 -29.31 -16.03
CA VAL A 172 -17.15 -30.13 -16.91
C VAL A 172 -17.16 -31.58 -16.44
N THR A 173 -16.95 -32.52 -17.36
CA THR A 173 -16.96 -33.98 -17.10
C THR A 173 -15.58 -34.62 -17.17
N ASN A 174 -14.57 -33.89 -17.64
CA ASN A 174 -13.24 -34.42 -17.93
C ASN A 174 -12.28 -33.91 -16.86
N GLU A 175 -11.38 -34.76 -16.38
CA GLU A 175 -10.30 -34.37 -15.48
C GLU A 175 -9.19 -33.61 -16.23
N PHE A 176 -8.53 -32.68 -15.54
CA PHE A 176 -7.33 -32.00 -16.04
C PHE A 176 -6.11 -32.43 -15.24
N THR A 177 -5.19 -33.15 -15.88
CA THR A 177 -3.88 -33.48 -15.33
C THR A 177 -2.86 -32.44 -15.79
N ARG A 178 -2.18 -31.76 -14.86
CA ARG A 178 -1.10 -30.82 -15.17
C ARG A 178 0.00 -31.55 -15.97
N PRO A 179 0.35 -31.10 -17.20
CA PRO A 179 1.45 -31.70 -17.96
C PRO A 179 2.77 -31.60 -17.21
N GLN A 180 3.61 -32.64 -17.29
CA GLN A 180 4.99 -32.62 -16.82
C GLN A 180 5.92 -32.47 -18.03
N PHE A 181 6.70 -31.40 -18.04
CA PHE A 181 7.66 -31.00 -19.07
C PHE A 181 8.95 -30.50 -18.40
#